data_AF-A0A7Z2GE56-F1
#
_entry.id   AF-A0A7Z2GE56-F1
#
_cell.length_a   1.000
_cell.length_b   1.000
_cell.length_c   1.000
_cell.angle_alpha   90.00
_cell.angle_beta   90.00
_cell.angle_gamma   90.00
#
_symmetry.space_group_name_H-M   'P 1'
#
loop_
_entity.id
_entity.type
_entity.pdbx_description
1 polymer ?
#
loop_
_entity_poly.entity_id
_entity_poly.type
_entity_poly.pdbx_seq_one_letter_code
_entity_poly.pdbx_strand_id
1 'polypeptide(L)'
;MLGGGDEDPDSDDHIDETGLLDGGGDAPTPLGDAQPFAYGEDDRQPSDDDMQTAWLPSKGGPPNQWVENASGKQQWRLYDGDGNAAVDIDLGHDHGFGSPHSHNWDNGARDNGNAFSLLPY
;
A
#
# COMPACT_ATOMS: atom_id res chain seq x y z
N MET A 1 -25.73 -49.71 -46.88
CA MET A 1 -24.60 -49.29 -47.72
C MET A 1 -24.92 -47.88 -48.16
N LEU A 2 -24.20 -46.82 -47.78
CA LEU A 2 -22.78 -46.61 -47.52
C LEU A 2 -22.70 -45.67 -46.29
N GLY A 3 -22.00 -45.99 -45.21
CA GLY A 3 -20.54 -45.87 -45.09
C GLY A 3 -20.19 -44.42 -44.76
N GLY A 4 -20.27 -44.02 -43.49
CA GLY A 4 -19.93 -42.69 -43.00
C GLY A 4 -18.89 -42.77 -41.89
N GLY A 5 -17.98 -41.80 -41.90
CA GLY A 5 -16.89 -41.61 -40.93
C GLY A 5 -15.78 -42.66 -41.08
N ASP A 6 -14.49 -42.40 -40.94
CA ASP A 6 -13.77 -41.30 -40.30
C ASP A 6 -12.33 -41.37 -40.89
N GLU A 7 -11.79 -40.25 -41.36
CA GLU A 7 -10.35 -40.13 -41.64
C GLU A 7 -9.88 -38.92 -40.83
N ASP A 8 -9.34 -39.19 -39.64
CA ASP A 8 -8.53 -38.25 -38.87
C ASP A 8 -7.12 -38.25 -39.47
N PRO A 9 -6.64 -37.14 -40.07
CA PRO A 9 -5.22 -36.87 -40.11
C PRO A 9 -4.83 -36.09 -38.86
N ASP A 10 -3.93 -36.68 -38.08
CA ASP A 10 -3.11 -36.00 -37.07
C ASP A 10 -2.68 -34.62 -37.60
N SER A 11 -3.29 -33.57 -37.06
CA SER A 11 -2.86 -32.20 -37.31
C SER A 11 -1.71 -31.92 -36.37
N ASP A 12 -0.49 -32.08 -36.90
CA ASP A 12 0.71 -31.44 -36.38
C ASP A 12 0.46 -29.92 -36.34
N ASP A 13 0.05 -29.41 -35.18
CA ASP A 13 0.06 -27.98 -34.87
C ASP A 13 1.51 -27.51 -34.74
N HIS A 14 2.16 -27.35 -35.89
CA HIS A 14 3.30 -26.47 -36.06
C HIS A 14 2.81 -25.03 -35.89
N ILE A 15 2.92 -24.52 -34.66
CA ILE A 15 2.88 -23.08 -34.38
C ILE A 15 4.09 -22.42 -35.04
N ASP A 16 3.93 -22.02 -36.30
CA ASP A 16 4.93 -21.23 -37.02
C ASP A 16 4.83 -19.77 -36.55
N GLU A 17 5.82 -19.35 -35.76
CA GLU A 17 6.09 -17.95 -35.41
C GLU A 17 6.47 -17.17 -36.67
N THR A 18 5.51 -16.74 -37.48
CA THR A 18 5.70 -15.61 -38.43
C THR A 18 4.36 -15.24 -39.08
N GLY A 19 3.50 -14.50 -38.36
CA GLY A 19 2.25 -14.07 -39.01
C GLY A 19 1.29 -13.24 -38.19
N LEU A 20 1.71 -12.05 -37.71
CA LEU A 20 0.74 -10.95 -37.56
C LEU A 20 1.41 -9.57 -37.57
N LEU A 21 2.21 -9.30 -38.60
CA LEU A 21 2.56 -7.94 -39.01
C LEU A 21 2.11 -7.75 -40.45
N ASP A 22 0.81 -7.81 -40.70
CA ASP A 22 0.23 -7.15 -41.87
C ASP A 22 -1.21 -6.73 -41.56
N GLY A 23 -1.46 -5.43 -41.68
CA GLY A 23 -2.70 -4.81 -41.24
C GLY A 23 -2.53 -3.32 -41.04
N GLY A 24 -2.05 -2.63 -42.07
CA GLY A 24 -2.16 -1.17 -42.14
C GLY A 24 -3.63 -0.75 -41.98
N GLY A 25 -3.91 -0.10 -40.86
CA GLY A 25 -5.19 0.51 -40.56
C GLY A 25 -5.01 1.50 -39.42
N ASP A 26 -5.28 2.77 -39.70
CA ASP A 26 -5.27 3.93 -38.79
C ASP A 26 -6.30 3.78 -37.64
N ALA A 27 -6.14 2.76 -36.79
CA ALA A 27 -6.83 2.71 -35.52
C ALA A 27 -5.95 3.44 -34.49
N PRO A 28 -6.38 4.60 -33.97
CA PRO A 28 -5.64 5.25 -32.89
C PRO A 28 -5.60 4.28 -31.71
N THR A 29 -4.39 3.89 -31.30
CA THR A 29 -4.22 3.21 -30.02
C THR A 29 -4.72 4.17 -28.92
N PRO A 30 -5.38 3.68 -27.85
CA PRO A 30 -5.93 4.55 -26.79
C PRO A 30 -4.91 5.46 -26.09
N LEU A 31 -3.62 5.29 -26.39
CA LEU A 31 -2.49 5.99 -25.81
C LEU A 31 -1.67 6.75 -26.87
N GLY A 32 -2.12 6.83 -28.13
CA GLY A 32 -1.36 7.46 -29.23
C GLY A 32 -1.01 8.93 -29.00
N ASP A 33 -1.83 9.63 -28.21
CA ASP A 33 -1.63 11.04 -27.84
C ASP A 33 -1.21 11.22 -26.36
N ALA A 34 -0.95 10.13 -25.63
CA ALA A 34 -0.55 10.21 -24.24
C ALA A 34 0.83 10.88 -24.14
N GLN A 35 0.91 11.99 -23.39
CA GLN A 35 2.18 12.63 -23.10
C GLN A 35 3.04 11.68 -22.25
N PRO A 36 4.36 11.58 -22.51
CA PRO A 36 5.27 10.90 -21.61
C PRO A 36 5.18 11.59 -20.24
N PHE A 37 4.85 10.85 -19.19
CA PHE A 37 5.06 11.36 -17.84
C PHE A 37 6.57 11.29 -17.56
N ALA A 38 7.18 12.44 -17.30
CA ALA A 38 8.52 12.47 -16.75
C ALA A 38 8.38 12.33 -15.23
N TYR A 39 9.14 11.42 -14.62
CA TYR A 39 9.35 11.48 -13.17
C TYR A 39 10.16 12.75 -12.89
N GLY A 40 9.48 13.81 -12.44
CA GLY A 40 10.13 15.00 -11.95
C GLY A 40 10.83 14.68 -10.64
N GLU A 41 11.99 15.30 -10.39
CA GLU A 41 12.62 15.26 -9.05
C GLU A 41 11.70 15.85 -7.96
N ASP A 42 10.69 16.63 -8.38
CA ASP A 42 9.60 17.17 -7.57
C ASP A 42 8.35 16.27 -7.48
N ASP A 43 8.29 15.20 -8.29
CA ASP A 43 7.40 14.07 -8.01
C ASP A 43 8.07 13.28 -6.88
N ARG A 44 8.08 13.86 -5.67
CA ARG A 44 8.49 13.17 -4.46
C ARG A 44 7.76 11.83 -4.47
N GLN A 45 8.51 10.77 -4.75
CA GLN A 45 8.08 9.43 -4.44
C GLN A 45 7.63 9.52 -2.98
N PRO A 46 6.35 9.23 -2.67
CA PRO A 46 5.92 9.17 -1.29
C PRO A 46 6.96 8.31 -0.58
N SER A 47 7.58 8.87 0.45
CA SER A 47 8.49 8.11 1.28
C SER A 47 7.75 6.85 1.75
N ASP A 48 8.44 5.78 2.13
CA ASP A 48 7.75 4.57 2.62
C ASP A 48 6.79 4.88 3.79
N ASP A 49 6.97 6.03 4.45
CA ASP A 49 6.09 6.62 5.46
C ASP A 49 4.77 7.19 4.87
N ASP A 50 4.78 7.70 3.64
CA ASP A 50 3.63 8.33 2.98
C ASP A 50 2.65 7.31 2.36
N MET A 51 3.08 6.06 2.13
CA MET A 51 2.16 4.96 1.73
C MET A 51 1.50 4.26 2.93
N GLN A 52 1.78 4.69 4.17
CA GLN A 52 1.11 4.25 5.39
C GLN A 52 -0.13 5.12 5.67
N THR A 53 -1.12 5.05 4.77
CA THR A 53 -2.33 5.89 4.73
C THR A 53 -3.29 5.77 5.94
N ALA A 54 -2.84 5.16 7.03
CA ALA A 54 -3.65 4.88 8.21
C ALA A 54 -2.98 5.31 9.52
N TRP A 55 -1.88 6.07 9.49
CA TRP A 55 -1.27 6.61 10.72
C TRP A 55 -1.70 8.04 10.99
N LEU A 56 -1.84 8.39 12.28
CA LEU A 56 -1.93 9.78 12.68
C LEU A 56 -0.62 10.50 12.29
N PRO A 57 -0.65 11.79 11.89
CA PRO A 57 0.56 12.55 11.60
C PRO A 57 1.52 12.60 12.81
N SER A 58 2.82 12.60 12.57
CA SER A 58 3.82 12.74 13.63
C SER A 58 4.00 14.18 14.12
N LYS A 59 3.47 15.16 13.39
CA LYS A 59 3.52 16.60 13.71
C LYS A 59 2.21 17.30 13.38
N GLY A 60 1.97 18.46 14.00
CA GLY A 60 0.80 19.29 13.75
C GLY A 60 -0.49 18.77 14.40
N GLY A 61 -0.38 17.88 15.38
CA GLY A 61 -1.53 17.46 16.18
C GLY A 61 -1.95 18.52 17.20
N PRO A 62 -3.13 18.36 17.82
CA PRO A 62 -3.61 19.26 18.87
C PRO A 62 -2.67 19.20 20.10
N PRO A 63 -2.09 20.33 20.54
CA PRO A 63 -1.13 20.33 21.64
C PRO A 63 -1.67 19.74 22.95
N ASN A 64 -0.87 18.91 23.62
CA ASN A 64 -1.19 18.24 24.89
C ASN A 64 -2.49 17.44 24.88
N GLN A 65 -2.89 16.86 23.74
CA GLN A 65 -4.13 16.13 23.60
C GLN A 65 -3.93 14.71 23.07
N TRP A 66 -4.82 13.83 23.54
CA TRP A 66 -5.00 12.50 22.98
C TRP A 66 -5.91 12.57 21.76
N VAL A 67 -5.53 11.88 20.69
CA VAL A 67 -6.29 11.74 19.46
C VAL A 67 -6.49 10.27 19.16
N GLU A 68 -7.72 9.88 18.88
CA GLU A 68 -8.05 8.54 18.38
C GLU A 68 -7.94 8.50 16.86
N ASN A 69 -7.34 7.44 16.35
CA ASN A 69 -7.21 7.24 14.92
C ASN A 69 -8.52 6.76 14.29
N ALA A 70 -9.10 7.57 13.40
CA ALA A 70 -10.37 7.28 12.74
C ALA A 70 -10.26 6.32 11.54
N SER A 71 -9.04 5.98 11.09
CA SER A 71 -8.80 5.20 9.86
C SER A 71 -8.96 3.68 10.02
N GLY A 72 -9.58 3.22 11.11
CA GLY A 72 -9.77 1.80 11.40
C GLY A 72 -8.56 1.12 12.06
N LYS A 73 -7.42 1.80 12.21
CA LYS A 73 -6.38 1.39 13.16
C LYS A 73 -6.82 1.72 14.57
N GLN A 74 -6.80 0.71 15.45
CA GLN A 74 -7.10 0.90 16.87
C GLN A 74 -5.87 1.49 17.57
N GLN A 75 -5.65 2.79 17.41
CA GLN A 75 -4.51 3.51 17.97
C GLN A 75 -4.97 4.84 18.57
N TRP A 76 -4.43 5.17 19.73
CA TRP A 76 -4.51 6.51 20.32
C TRP A 76 -3.13 7.15 20.33
N ARG A 77 -3.03 8.46 20.02
CA ARG A 77 -1.79 9.22 20.07
C ARG A 77 -1.89 10.41 21.01
N LEU A 78 -0.92 10.57 21.90
CA LEU A 78 -0.68 11.82 22.61
C LEU A 78 0.25 12.71 21.79
N TYR A 79 -0.13 13.98 21.63
CA TYR A 79 0.75 15.04 21.14
C TYR A 79 1.30 15.87 22.30
N ASP A 80 2.57 16.27 22.19
CA ASP A 80 3.23 17.18 23.13
C ASP A 80 2.71 18.62 22.99
N GLY A 81 3.30 19.56 23.75
CA GLY A 81 2.92 20.97 23.72
C GLY A 81 3.21 21.69 22.40
N ASP A 82 4.09 21.14 21.57
CA ASP A 82 4.45 21.67 20.26
C ASP A 82 3.68 20.97 19.12
N GLY A 83 2.83 19.99 19.45
CA GLY A 83 2.04 19.23 18.50
C GLY A 83 2.83 18.12 17.80
N ASN A 84 3.96 17.68 18.34
CA ASN A 84 4.66 16.47 17.88
C ASN A 84 4.10 15.23 18.58
N ALA A 85 4.12 14.09 17.90
CA ALA A 85 3.79 12.81 18.50
C ALA A 85 4.72 12.54 19.69
N ALA A 86 4.12 12.16 20.82
CA ALA A 86 4.84 11.84 22.04
C ALA A 86 4.69 10.36 22.42
N VAL A 87 3.46 9.84 22.36
CA VAL A 87 3.14 8.47 22.73
C VAL A 87 2.06 7.92 21.80
N ASP A 88 2.20 6.67 21.38
CA ASP A 88 1.10 5.87 20.83
C ASP A 88 0.70 4.77 21.80
N ILE A 89 -0.60 4.50 21.89
CA ILE A 89 -1.14 3.27 22.46
C ILE A 89 -1.78 2.51 21.30
N ASP A 90 -1.21 1.34 20.96
CA ASP A 90 -1.76 0.43 19.97
C ASP A 90 -2.59 -0.63 20.69
N LEU A 91 -3.84 -0.76 20.25
CA LEU A 91 -4.85 -1.69 20.77
C LEU A 91 -5.14 -2.83 19.77
N GLY A 92 -4.64 -2.72 18.54
CA GLY A 92 -5.10 -3.52 17.40
C GLY A 92 -4.06 -4.49 16.83
N HIS A 93 -2.78 -4.33 17.18
CA HIS A 93 -1.72 -5.24 16.71
C HIS A 93 -0.78 -5.64 17.85
N ASP A 94 -0.13 -6.80 17.73
CA ASP A 94 0.92 -7.24 18.65
C ASP A 94 2.26 -7.26 17.92
N HIS A 95 3.23 -6.51 18.42
CA HIS A 95 4.61 -6.45 17.91
C HIS A 95 5.60 -7.25 18.79
N GLY A 96 5.10 -8.18 19.62
CA GLY A 96 5.87 -8.96 20.59
C GLY A 96 5.82 -8.40 22.01
N PHE A 97 4.94 -7.44 22.27
CA PHE A 97 4.79 -6.73 23.56
C PHE A 97 3.40 -6.91 24.17
N GLY A 98 2.53 -7.67 23.50
CA GLY A 98 1.13 -7.83 23.84
C GLY A 98 0.23 -6.82 23.13
N SER A 99 -1.08 -7.01 23.28
CA SER A 99 -2.08 -6.01 22.95
C SER A 99 -2.94 -5.74 24.19
N PRO A 100 -2.96 -4.50 24.73
CA PRO A 100 -2.34 -3.32 24.14
C PRO A 100 -0.82 -3.24 24.38
N HIS A 101 -0.13 -2.41 23.59
CA HIS A 101 1.25 -1.99 23.85
C HIS A 101 1.42 -0.49 23.55
N SER A 102 2.49 0.10 24.06
CA SER A 102 2.79 1.53 23.89
C SER A 102 4.01 1.75 23.02
N HIS A 103 4.10 2.90 22.36
CA HIS A 103 5.33 3.38 21.75
C HIS A 103 5.62 4.80 22.18
N ASN A 104 6.88 5.09 22.49
CA ASN A 104 7.33 6.44 22.73
C ASN A 104 7.95 7.03 21.46
N TRP A 105 7.87 8.35 21.35
CA TRP A 105 8.50 9.12 20.30
C TRP A 105 9.64 9.96 20.89
N ASP A 106 10.82 9.89 20.27
CA ASP A 106 11.96 10.73 20.61
C ASP A 106 12.55 11.33 19.32
N ASN A 107 12.67 12.65 19.28
CA ASN A 107 13.17 13.41 18.13
C ASN A 107 12.55 12.99 16.77
N GLY A 108 11.25 12.69 16.76
CA GLY A 108 10.51 12.27 15.57
C GLY A 108 10.67 10.80 15.17
N ALA A 109 11.40 10.00 15.94
CA ALA A 109 11.50 8.56 15.77
C ALA A 109 10.62 7.82 16.78
N ARG A 110 9.87 6.83 16.32
CA ARG A 110 9.05 5.94 17.15
C ARG A 110 9.86 4.72 17.56
N ASP A 111 9.76 4.32 18.83
CA ASP A 111 10.41 3.09 19.31
C ASP A 111 9.72 1.80 18.78
N ASN A 112 10.27 0.64 19.16
CA ASN A 112 9.75 -0.67 18.73
C ASN A 112 8.52 -1.13 19.50
N GLY A 113 8.19 -0.50 20.64
CA GLY A 113 7.09 -0.88 21.50
C GLY A 113 7.54 -1.27 22.91
N ASN A 114 6.65 -1.07 23.87
CA ASN A 114 6.83 -1.40 25.29
C ASN A 114 5.54 -2.05 25.81
N ALA A 115 5.68 -3.08 26.65
CA ALA A 115 4.54 -3.72 27.31
C ALA A 115 3.78 -2.69 28.16
N PHE A 116 2.46 -2.68 28.02
CA PHE A 116 1.57 -1.71 28.66
C PHE A 116 0.26 -2.39 29.05
N SER A 117 -0.35 -1.94 30.15
CA SER A 117 -1.67 -2.38 30.58
C SER A 117 -2.52 -1.17 30.96
N LEU A 118 -3.76 -1.14 30.46
CA LEU A 118 -4.79 -0.20 30.91
C LEU A 118 -5.33 -0.55 32.30
N LEU A 119 -5.15 -1.79 32.73
CA LEU A 119 -5.58 -2.28 34.03
C LEU A 119 -4.46 -2.09 35.06
N PRO A 120 -4.81 -1.75 36.32
CA PRO A 120 -3.84 -1.74 37.41
C PRO A 120 -3.21 -3.13 37.60
N TYR A 121 -1.95 -3.14 38.02
CA TYR A 121 -1.17 -4.33 38.33
C TYR A 121 -1.57 -4.97 39.66
#